data_AF-A0A0M0BZB5-F1
#
_entry.id   AF-A0A0M0BZB5-F1
#
_cell.length_a   1.000
_cell.length_b   1.000
_cell.length_c   1.000
_cell.angle_alpha   90.00
_cell.angle_beta   90.00
_cell.angle_gamma   90.00
#
_symmetry.space_group_name_H-M   'P 1'
#
loop_
_entity.id
_entity.type
_entity.pdbx_description
1 polymer ?
#
loop_
_entity_poly.entity_id
_entity_poly.type
_entity_poly.pdbx_seq_one_letter_code
_entity_poly.pdbx_strand_id
1 'polypeptide(L)'
;MAIWRWILALLYTFLFTYGLVALLEPGSEIQLGAIAGTVLTLVLSYAPGIAGEYEKLTKEMKQVVNIVLMLIAAILIFVLSCAGMLDVGIVCTWNGALSLLGLLISGLIANQSIYGANKYIAEKVGARVYG
;
A
#
# COMPACT_ATOMS: atom_id res chain seq x y z
N MET A 1 -11.18 -1.80 21.16
CA MET A 1 -10.13 -0.84 20.72
C MET A 1 -9.43 -1.34 19.45
N ALA A 2 -10.14 -1.45 18.33
CA ALA A 2 -9.59 -2.05 17.09
C ALA A 2 -9.36 -1.03 15.95
N ILE A 3 -10.11 0.07 15.91
CA ILE A 3 -10.07 1.06 14.82
C ILE A 3 -8.72 1.81 14.74
N TRP A 4 -8.11 2.14 15.88
CA TRP A 4 -6.86 2.90 15.91
C TRP A 4 -5.70 2.23 15.17
N ARG A 5 -5.65 0.89 15.16
CA ARG A 5 -4.62 0.11 14.46
C ARG A 5 -4.73 0.26 12.94
N TRP A 6 -5.96 0.25 12.41
CA TRP A 6 -6.21 0.45 10.99
C TRP A 6 -6.03 1.90 10.56
N ILE A 7 -6.34 2.85 11.44
CA ILE A 7 -5.99 4.26 11.24
C ILE A 7 -4.48 4.42 11.15
N LEU A 8 -3.70 3.79 12.04
CA LEU A 8 -2.24 3.80 11.98
C LEU A 8 -1.72 3.17 10.69
N ALA A 9 -2.31 2.06 10.22
CA ALA A 9 -1.92 1.44 8.94
C ALA A 9 -2.13 2.39 7.76
N LEU A 10 -3.30 3.06 7.71
CA LEU A 10 -3.57 4.10 6.72
C LEU A 10 -2.59 5.26 6.83
N LEU A 11 -2.32 5.74 8.04
CA LEU A 11 -1.37 6.83 8.30
C LEU A 11 0.04 6.47 7.84
N TYR A 12 0.55 5.29 8.18
CA TYR A 12 1.86 4.82 7.74
C TYR A 12 1.93 4.72 6.22
N THR A 13 0.90 4.17 5.60
CA THR A 13 0.82 4.06 4.13
C THR A 13 0.82 5.44 3.49
N PHE A 14 0.05 6.37 4.04
CA PHE A 14 -0.10 7.73 3.52
C PHE A 14 1.18 8.55 3.69
N LEU A 15 1.78 8.54 4.88
CA LEU A 15 3.05 9.19 5.17
C LEU A 15 4.17 8.61 4.31
N PHE A 16 4.17 7.29 4.13
CA PHE A 16 5.15 6.64 3.28
C PHE A 16 4.97 7.03 1.81
N THR A 17 3.75 6.98 1.26
CA THR A 17 3.50 7.41 -0.13
C THR A 17 3.84 8.86 -0.36
N TYR A 18 3.51 9.73 0.61
CA TYR A 18 3.86 11.16 0.54
C TYR A 18 5.38 11.35 0.59
N GLY A 19 6.06 10.69 1.53
CA GLY A 19 7.52 10.72 1.62
C GLY A 19 8.20 10.15 0.37
N LEU A 20 7.61 9.11 -0.24
CA LEU A 20 8.12 8.51 -1.47
C LEU A 20 8.01 9.48 -2.66
N VAL A 21 6.89 10.18 -2.78
CA VAL A 21 6.69 11.23 -3.80
C VAL A 21 7.66 12.39 -3.59
N ALA A 22 7.99 12.73 -2.34
CA ALA A 22 8.97 13.77 -2.04
C ALA A 22 10.43 13.34 -2.29
N LEU A 23 10.73 12.03 -2.22
CA LEU A 23 12.08 11.48 -2.37
C LEU A 23 12.39 11.02 -3.79
N LEU A 24 11.38 10.63 -4.57
CA LEU A 24 11.54 10.17 -5.94
C LEU A 24 11.25 11.35 -6.87
N GLU A 25 12.26 11.77 -7.64
CA GLU A 25 12.08 12.59 -8.84
C GLU A 25 10.97 12.01 -9.74
N PRO A 26 10.32 12.79 -10.61
CA PRO A 26 9.20 12.32 -11.44
C PRO A 26 9.62 11.15 -12.35
N GLY A 27 9.47 9.93 -11.81
CA GLY A 27 9.58 8.66 -12.50
C GLY A 27 8.19 8.14 -12.84
N SER A 28 8.12 7.12 -13.71
CA SER A 28 6.85 6.57 -14.19
C SER A 28 5.89 6.24 -13.03
N GLU A 29 4.64 6.70 -13.12
CA GLU A 29 3.56 6.52 -12.14
C GLU A 29 3.41 5.05 -11.68
N ILE A 30 3.72 4.12 -12.59
CA ILE A 30 3.70 2.68 -12.40
C ILE A 30 4.71 2.21 -11.34
N GLN A 31 5.93 2.77 -11.33
CA GLN A 31 6.96 2.41 -10.35
C GLN A 31 6.58 2.88 -8.95
N LEU A 32 6.05 4.11 -8.84
CA LEU A 32 5.57 4.67 -7.59
C LEU A 32 4.45 3.80 -6.99
N GLY A 33 3.49 3.40 -7.82
CA GLY A 33 2.42 2.51 -7.38
C GLY A 33 2.96 1.17 -6.90
N ALA A 34 3.86 0.54 -7.66
CA ALA A 34 4.44 -0.75 -7.29
C ALA A 34 5.20 -0.70 -5.94
N ILE A 35 5.98 0.36 -5.70
CA ILE A 35 6.70 0.56 -4.43
C ILE A 35 5.71 0.81 -3.29
N ALA A 36 4.69 1.65 -3.50
CA ALA A 36 3.66 1.91 -2.51
C ALA A 36 2.91 0.63 -2.10
N GLY A 37 2.52 -0.18 -3.09
CA GLY A 37 1.88 -1.48 -2.87
C GLY A 37 2.77 -2.44 -2.08
N THR A 38 4.06 -2.50 -2.42
CA THR A 38 5.06 -3.31 -1.71
C THR A 38 5.19 -2.91 -0.25
N VAL A 39 5.32 -1.61 0.01
CA VAL A 39 5.52 -1.13 1.38
C VAL A 39 4.25 -1.28 2.22
N LEU A 40 3.07 -1.08 1.64
CA LEU A 40 1.83 -1.40 2.34
C LEU A 40 1.82 -2.85 2.82
N THR A 41 2.20 -3.82 1.97
CA THR A 41 2.30 -5.24 2.37
C THR A 41 3.28 -5.42 3.53
N LEU A 42 4.44 -4.77 3.48
CA LEU A 42 5.47 -4.88 4.52
C LEU A 42 5.03 -4.25 5.83
N VAL A 43 4.41 -3.06 5.79
CA VAL A 43 3.85 -2.39 6.97
C VAL A 43 2.80 -3.27 7.63
N LEU A 44 1.88 -3.84 6.85
CA LEU A 44 0.85 -4.72 7.42
C LEU A 44 1.42 -6.02 7.98
N SER A 45 2.53 -6.52 7.44
CA SER A 45 3.16 -7.77 7.87
C SER A 45 4.11 -7.60 9.05
N TYR A 46 4.73 -6.42 9.21
CA TYR A 46 5.84 -6.23 10.17
C TYR A 46 5.67 -5.05 11.12
N ALA A 47 4.73 -4.12 10.89
CA ALA A 47 4.59 -2.96 11.76
C ALA A 47 4.09 -3.36 13.16
N PRO A 48 4.76 -2.85 14.22
CA PRO A 48 4.40 -3.18 15.59
C PRO A 48 2.96 -2.73 15.87
N GLY A 49 2.18 -3.63 16.46
CA GLY A 49 0.79 -3.39 16.81
C GLY A 49 -0.23 -3.65 15.70
N ILE A 50 0.16 -3.77 14.42
CA ILE A 50 -0.76 -4.10 13.32
C ILE A 50 -0.55 -5.55 12.85
N ALA A 51 0.71 -5.98 12.73
CA ALA A 51 1.12 -7.28 12.22
C ALA A 51 0.35 -8.45 12.86
N GLY A 52 0.31 -8.52 14.19
CA GLY A 52 -0.34 -9.63 14.90
C GLY A 52 -1.86 -9.72 14.71
N GLU A 53 -2.56 -8.62 14.38
CA GLU A 53 -3.98 -8.70 14.01
C GLU A 53 -4.17 -9.02 12.54
N TYR A 54 -3.32 -8.44 11.69
CA TYR A 54 -3.30 -8.75 10.27
C TYR A 54 -3.07 -10.25 10.06
N GLU A 55 -2.15 -10.87 10.80
CA GLU A 55 -1.84 -12.30 10.71
C GLU A 55 -3.05 -13.21 10.98
N LYS A 56 -3.95 -12.82 11.89
CA LYS A 56 -5.16 -13.59 12.24
C LYS A 56 -6.20 -13.62 11.13
N LEU A 57 -6.12 -12.70 10.16
CA LEU A 57 -7.05 -12.66 9.04
C LEU A 57 -6.81 -13.84 8.09
N THR A 58 -7.89 -14.36 7.52
CA THR A 58 -7.79 -15.32 6.41
C THR A 58 -7.11 -14.67 5.21
N LYS A 59 -6.62 -15.50 4.29
CA LYS A 59 -5.95 -15.02 3.08
C LYS A 59 -6.84 -14.08 2.27
N GLU A 60 -8.10 -14.43 2.11
CA GLU A 60 -9.09 -13.68 1.35
C GLU A 60 -9.32 -12.31 2.01
N MET A 61 -9.43 -12.29 3.34
CA MET A 61 -9.61 -11.06 4.10
C MET A 61 -8.38 -10.15 4.03
N LYS A 62 -7.16 -10.70 4.04
CA LYS A 62 -5.93 -9.92 3.87
C LYS A 62 -5.90 -9.21 2.51
N GLN A 63 -6.30 -9.89 1.44
CA GLN A 63 -6.39 -9.30 0.11
C GLN A 63 -7.43 -8.19 0.04
N VAL A 64 -8.61 -8.41 0.61
CA VAL A 64 -9.68 -7.39 0.67
C VAL A 64 -9.21 -6.16 1.45
N VAL A 65 -8.59 -6.36 2.62
CA VAL A 65 -8.03 -5.26 3.44
C VAL A 65 -7.00 -4.46 2.64
N ASN A 66 -6.10 -5.14 1.94
CA ASN A 66 -5.07 -4.50 1.12
C ASN A 66 -5.67 -3.65 0.00
N ILE A 67 -6.68 -4.17 -0.70
CA ILE A 67 -7.39 -3.45 -1.76
C ILE A 67 -8.09 -2.21 -1.21
N VAL A 68 -8.84 -2.37 -0.10
CA VAL A 68 -9.60 -1.29 0.51
C VAL A 68 -8.69 -0.18 1.04
N LEU A 69 -7.58 -0.53 1.71
CA LEU A 69 -6.62 0.45 2.22
C LEU A 69 -5.97 1.25 1.09
N MET A 70 -5.59 0.60 -0.01
CA MET A 70 -5.06 1.30 -1.19
C MET A 70 -6.08 2.23 -1.83
N LEU A 71 -7.33 1.79 -1.94
CA LEU A 71 -8.40 2.61 -2.50
C LEU A 71 -8.67 3.84 -1.64
N ILE A 72 -8.74 3.67 -0.31
CA ILE A 72 -8.90 4.78 0.63
C ILE A 72 -7.73 5.76 0.52
N ALA A 73 -6.49 5.26 0.47
CA ALA A 73 -5.31 6.11 0.31
C ALA A 73 -5.36 6.92 -0.99
N ALA A 74 -5.72 6.29 -2.12
CA ALA A 74 -5.87 6.99 -3.39
C ALA A 74 -6.96 8.09 -3.31
N ILE A 75 -8.15 7.76 -2.79
CA ILE A 75 -9.23 8.74 -2.64
C ILE A 75 -8.79 9.92 -1.75
N LEU A 76 -8.12 9.65 -0.63
CA LEU A 76 -7.61 10.69 0.26
C LEU A 76 -6.58 11.58 -0.43
N ILE A 77 -5.63 11.01 -1.17
CA ILE A 77 -4.65 11.77 -1.95
C ILE A 77 -5.38 12.69 -2.94
N PHE A 78 -6.34 12.17 -3.69
CA PHE A 78 -7.08 12.95 -4.68
C PHE A 78 -7.87 14.10 -4.05
N VAL A 79 -8.67 13.81 -3.02
CA VAL A 79 -9.50 14.80 -2.33
C VAL A 79 -8.66 15.88 -1.67
N LEU A 80 -7.58 15.50 -0.98
CA LEU A 80 -6.68 16.46 -0.32
C LEU A 80 -5.88 17.29 -1.32
N SER A 81 -5.52 16.72 -2.48
CA SER A 81 -4.90 17.49 -3.58
C SER A 81 -5.89 18.49 -4.17
N CYS A 82 -7.14 18.07 -4.41
CA CYS A 82 -8.22 18.95 -4.86
C CYS A 82 -8.57 20.05 -3.85
N ALA A 83 -8.41 19.79 -2.55
CA ALA A 83 -8.60 20.78 -1.49
C ALA A 83 -7.40 21.73 -1.31
N GLY A 84 -6.32 21.55 -2.07
CA GLY A 84 -5.08 22.34 -1.94
C GLY A 84 -4.29 22.06 -0.66
N MET A 85 -4.57 20.94 0.03
CA MET A 85 -3.88 20.54 1.27
C MET A 85 -2.64 19.67 1.01
N LEU A 86 -2.53 19.11 -0.19
CA LEU A 86 -1.38 18.32 -0.64
C LEU A 86 -0.93 18.77 -2.02
N ASP A 87 0.37 19.01 -2.14
CA ASP A 87 1.03 19.27 -3.41
C ASP A 87 1.91 18.06 -3.77
N VAL A 88 1.30 17.08 -4.46
CA VAL A 88 1.93 15.79 -4.82
C VAL A 88 1.89 15.54 -6.33
N GLY A 89 1.77 16.60 -7.14
CA GLY A 89 1.70 16.51 -8.60
C GLY A 89 0.40 15.91 -9.16
N ILE A 90 -0.57 15.58 -8.30
CA ILE A 90 -1.91 15.16 -8.71
C ILE A 90 -2.76 16.40 -9.00
N VAL A 91 -3.00 16.67 -10.28
CA VAL A 91 -3.88 17.78 -10.69
C VAL A 91 -5.33 17.35 -10.51
N CYS A 92 -6.18 18.22 -9.94
CA CYS A 92 -7.61 18.00 -9.79
C CYS A 92 -8.35 18.08 -11.15
N THR A 93 -8.05 17.12 -12.04
CA THR A 93 -8.55 17.00 -13.41
C THR A 93 -8.81 15.54 -13.74
N TRP A 94 -9.50 15.29 -14.85
CA TRP A 94 -9.71 13.94 -15.36
C TRP A 94 -8.39 13.18 -15.61
N ASN A 95 -7.38 13.87 -16.15
CA ASN A 95 -6.06 13.26 -16.37
C ASN A 95 -5.38 12.88 -15.05
N GLY A 96 -5.44 13.73 -14.03
CA GLY A 96 -4.88 13.40 -12.72
C GLY A 96 -5.59 12.22 -12.04
N ALA A 97 -6.91 12.08 -12.24
CA ALA A 97 -7.65 10.91 -11.77
C ALA A 97 -7.20 9.62 -12.49
N LEU A 98 -6.93 9.68 -13.80
CA LEU A 98 -6.41 8.54 -14.57
C LEU A 98 -4.99 8.15 -14.15
N SER A 99 -4.11 9.12 -13.92
CA SER A 99 -2.76 8.88 -13.37
C SER A 99 -2.83 8.17 -12.02
N LEU A 100 -3.72 8.62 -11.14
CA LEU A 100 -3.91 8.00 -9.83
C LEU A 100 -4.48 6.58 -9.92
N LEU A 101 -5.36 6.34 -10.89
CA LEU A 101 -5.87 5.00 -11.19
C LEU A 101 -4.74 4.07 -11.66
N GLY A 102 -3.83 4.55 -12.51
CA GLY A 102 -2.64 3.79 -12.93
C GLY A 102 -1.72 3.43 -11.75
N LEU A 103 -1.50 4.38 -10.84
CA LEU A 103 -0.75 4.17 -9.59
C LEU A 103 -1.45 3.14 -8.70
N LEU A 104 -2.77 3.23 -8.55
CA LEU A 104 -3.57 2.28 -7.78
C LEU A 104 -3.45 0.86 -8.36
N ILE A 105 -3.66 0.70 -9.67
CA ILE A 105 -3.60 -0.62 -10.34
C ILE A 105 -2.20 -1.23 -10.21
N SER A 106 -1.15 -0.46 -10.50
CA SER A 106 0.22 -0.95 -10.40
C SER A 106 0.60 -1.36 -8.98
N GLY A 107 0.17 -0.58 -7.97
CA GLY A 107 0.38 -0.95 -6.57
C GLY A 107 -0.43 -2.16 -6.13
N LEU A 108 -1.66 -2.33 -6.60
CA LEU A 108 -2.44 -3.55 -6.33
C LEU A 108 -1.77 -4.78 -6.93
N ILE A 109 -1.25 -4.70 -8.15
CA ILE A 109 -0.51 -5.80 -8.79
C ILE A 109 0.73 -6.17 -7.98
N ALA A 110 1.52 -5.19 -7.54
CA ALA A 110 2.71 -5.41 -6.72
C ALA A 110 2.36 -5.98 -5.33
N ASN A 111 1.32 -5.46 -4.68
CA ASN A 111 0.88 -5.91 -3.36
C ASN A 111 0.42 -7.38 -3.40
N GLN A 112 -0.36 -7.75 -4.43
CA GLN A 112 -0.85 -9.12 -4.59
C GLN A 112 0.26 -10.12 -4.97
N SER A 113 1.27 -9.69 -5.74
CA SER A 113 2.40 -10.56 -6.12
C SER A 113 3.34 -10.85 -4.95
N ILE A 114 3.63 -9.85 -4.10
CA ILE A 114 4.47 -10.02 -2.91
C ILE A 114 3.80 -10.92 -1.87
N TYR A 115 2.48 -10.82 -1.69
CA TYR A 115 1.77 -11.73 -0.80
C TYR A 115 1.91 -13.20 -1.24
N GLY A 116 1.84 -13.45 -2.55
CA GLY A 116 2.09 -14.80 -3.11
C GLY A 116 3.53 -15.27 -2.89
N ALA A 117 4.51 -14.38 -3.10
CA ALA A 117 5.93 -14.68 -2.94
C ALA A 117 6.34 -14.95 -1.47
N ASN A 118 5.85 -14.14 -0.53
CA ASN A 118 6.14 -14.31 0.91
C ASN A 118 5.76 -15.71 1.41
N LYS A 119 4.63 -16.25 0.95
CA LYS A 119 4.21 -17.61 1.31
C LYS A 119 5.15 -18.67 0.72
N TYR A 120 5.46 -18.58 -0.57
CA TYR A 120 6.36 -19.55 -1.24
C TYR A 120 7.74 -19.57 -0.57
N ILE A 121 8.28 -18.40 -0.25
CA ILE A 121 9.58 -18.26 0.39
C ILE A 121 9.52 -18.81 1.83
N ALA A 122 8.51 -18.46 2.63
CA ALA A 122 8.39 -18.96 3.99
C ALA A 122 8.28 -20.51 4.04
N GLU A 123 7.51 -21.10 3.13
CA GLU A 123 7.27 -22.55 3.10
C GLU A 123 8.51 -23.33 2.62
N LYS A 124 9.17 -22.88 1.54
CA LYS A 124 10.37 -23.56 1.02
C LYS A 124 11.67 -23.25 1.75
N VAL A 125 11.88 -22.01 2.19
CA VAL A 125 13.11 -21.64 2.92
C VAL A 125 13.03 -22.15 4.35
N GLY A 126 11.86 -22.09 4.99
CA GLY A 126 11.64 -22.70 6.30
C GLY A 126 11.90 -24.21 6.29
N ALA A 127 11.38 -24.92 5.28
CA ALA A 127 11.64 -26.35 5.11
C ALA A 127 13.11 -26.70 4.81
N ARG A 128 13.91 -25.75 4.29
CA ARG A 128 15.32 -25.97 3.97
C ARG A 128 16.28 -25.59 5.10
N VAL A 129 15.87 -24.69 5.99
CA VAL A 129 16.68 -24.24 7.14
C VAL A 129 16.43 -25.12 8.38
N TYR A 130 15.22 -25.68 8.52
CA TYR A 130 14.83 -26.51 9.66
C TYR A 130 14.54 -27.98 9.31
N GLY A 131 14.84 -28.40 8.08
CA GLY A 131 14.66 -29.77 7.58
C GLY A 131 15.96 -30.54 7.48
#